data_AF-A0A1Y1XJ50-F1
#
_entry.id   AF-A0A1Y1XJ50-F1
#
_cell.length_a   1.000
_cell.length_b   1.000
_cell.length_c   1.000
_cell.angle_alpha   90.00
_cell.angle_beta   90.00
_cell.angle_gamma   90.00
#
_symmetry.space_group_name_H-M   'P 1'
#
loop_
_entity.id
_entity.type
_entity.pdbx_description
1 polymer ?
#
loop_
_entity_poly.entity_id
_entity_poly.type
_entity_poly.pdbx_seq_one_letter_code
_entity_poly.pdbx_strand_id
1 'polypeptide(L)'
;MVKELDSETSKLVIEQQQKRDNIIKIIQENNILEIKKYIKNNSIDLKELNKSVHNVSKYMTDDNYNNLFDTNGFDVLITSIENDITLDKIKFLMDECQYETLNYHIYNKKFGRRSPLLSALLKHDYNIADYLINYGADINYDICYLEIIYYLDGLNKLDEKTLKYIIRKGYDIKKIENYIISNFLEKNQSHFIGILIKKFIYDNKFILNLLNYYKNKTPLSDELLTKMINDEKSKLKVKKEWYGKVLANNDFDTFELLYHNDIRPEKEKFDELMEDLQDYDMKHHTNAKYKFLSKIKNKDLAIEVETEFLRGLSLLPNYDTQRNAIIELIKENNEENLKQYINDNNIDLSKLNNEEFDLLIYAIENEVSPDMFAFLMVEGKYRTVNYHIKTNDGKGFKTPLITAIVNKQYILADILFANGADGNYHIKEYIPEPLKYLSKSSVPCVIPIYLYENNLLTKDNFAYLTITKHNNKLFLSHDIIKKFVSDKRNDLIMVVCKNVVRRCFIPWYEEAIKCDNYEAIQLFLEADERDKKEIGLDLARIFNKEEYRMKRDIVFAHIDDQAIKNAVNLNLFLSNIIPL
;
A
#
# COMPACT_ATOMS: atom_id res chain seq x y z
N MET A 1 -23.87 12.16 -35.64
CA MET A 1 -23.17 10.87 -35.78
C MET A 1 -24.11 9.74 -35.36
N VAL A 2 -25.19 9.59 -36.14
CA VAL A 2 -25.97 8.36 -36.24
C VAL A 2 -25.76 7.95 -37.69
N LYS A 3 -24.96 6.91 -37.96
CA LYS A 3 -25.18 6.18 -39.20
C LYS A 3 -26.48 5.42 -38.96
N GLU A 4 -27.51 5.84 -39.66
CA GLU A 4 -28.89 5.36 -39.52
C GLU A 4 -28.91 3.83 -39.57
N LEU A 5 -29.12 3.20 -38.41
CA LEU A 5 -29.93 1.99 -38.41
C LEU A 5 -31.23 2.38 -39.10
N ASP A 6 -31.70 1.59 -40.07
CA ASP A 6 -33.00 1.87 -40.66
C ASP A 6 -34.07 1.99 -39.54
N SER A 7 -35.06 2.84 -39.78
CA SER A 7 -36.09 3.17 -38.78
C SER A 7 -36.82 1.93 -38.24
N GLU A 8 -36.81 0.83 -38.99
CA GLU A 8 -37.48 -0.42 -38.66
C GLU A 8 -36.68 -1.25 -37.64
N THR A 9 -35.37 -1.36 -37.82
CA THR A 9 -34.46 -2.03 -36.89
C THR A 9 -34.45 -1.33 -35.54
N SER A 10 -34.41 0.00 -35.53
CA SER A 10 -34.47 0.78 -34.28
C SER A 10 -35.80 0.55 -33.53
N LYS A 11 -36.92 0.48 -34.25
CA LYS A 11 -38.24 0.20 -33.67
C LYS A 11 -38.31 -1.22 -33.07
N LEU A 12 -37.76 -2.21 -33.78
CA LEU A 12 -37.71 -3.59 -33.30
C LEU A 12 -36.87 -3.73 -32.02
N VAL A 13 -35.73 -3.05 -31.94
CA VAL A 13 -34.87 -3.03 -30.74
C VAL A 13 -35.60 -2.42 -29.55
N ILE A 14 -36.28 -1.28 -29.74
CA ILE A 14 -37.07 -0.62 -28.69
C ILE A 14 -38.22 -1.53 -28.22
N GLU A 15 -38.94 -2.17 -29.14
CA GLU A 15 -40.04 -3.09 -28.80
C GLU A 15 -39.53 -4.30 -27.99
N GLN A 16 -38.40 -4.89 -28.38
CA GLN A 16 -37.79 -5.99 -27.64
C GLN A 16 -37.33 -5.56 -26.25
N GLN A 17 -36.74 -4.38 -26.11
CA GLN A 17 -36.35 -3.85 -24.80
C GLN A 17 -37.56 -3.64 -23.89
N GLN A 18 -38.65 -3.07 -24.42
CA GLN A 18 -39.89 -2.91 -23.67
C GLN A 18 -40.48 -4.26 -23.22
N LYS A 19 -40.41 -5.30 -24.07
CA LYS A 19 -40.85 -6.65 -23.68
C LYS A 19 -40.01 -7.20 -22.52
N ARG A 20 -38.70 -6.99 -22.53
CA ARG A 20 -37.79 -7.40 -21.43
C ARG A 20 -38.09 -6.63 -20.15
N ASP A 21 -38.18 -5.31 -20.20
CA ASP A 21 -38.45 -4.47 -19.03
C ASP A 21 -39.77 -4.85 -18.35
N ASN A 22 -40.80 -5.13 -19.14
CA ASN A 22 -42.08 -5.62 -18.63
C ASN A 22 -41.96 -7.01 -18.00
N ILE A 23 -41.25 -7.94 -18.64
CA ILE A 23 -41.00 -9.27 -18.05
C ILE A 23 -40.23 -9.16 -16.74
N ILE A 24 -39.21 -8.31 -16.65
CA ILE A 24 -38.44 -8.05 -15.42
C ILE A 24 -39.37 -7.57 -14.31
N LYS A 25 -40.24 -6.62 -14.62
CA LYS A 25 -41.21 -6.10 -13.66
C LYS A 25 -42.16 -7.18 -13.14
N ILE A 26 -42.67 -8.04 -14.03
CA ILE A 26 -43.57 -9.13 -13.64
C ILE A 26 -42.81 -10.21 -12.84
N ILE A 27 -41.55 -10.47 -13.19
CA ILE A 27 -40.64 -11.34 -12.42
C ILE A 27 -40.49 -10.82 -10.98
N GLN A 28 -40.30 -9.50 -10.82
CA GLN A 28 -40.18 -8.85 -9.50
C GLN A 28 -41.46 -8.91 -8.68
N GLU A 29 -42.63 -8.88 -9.33
CA GLU A 29 -43.93 -9.10 -8.68
C GLU A 29 -44.14 -10.55 -8.23
N ASN A 30 -43.25 -11.48 -8.67
CA ASN A 30 -43.26 -12.89 -8.32
C ASN A 30 -44.63 -13.54 -8.57
N ASN A 31 -45.31 -13.21 -9.67
CA ASN A 31 -46.63 -13.72 -10.02
C ASN A 31 -46.61 -14.55 -11.31
N ILE A 32 -46.60 -15.87 -11.16
CA ILE A 32 -46.49 -16.80 -12.30
C ILE A 32 -47.67 -16.74 -13.27
N LEU A 33 -48.87 -16.41 -12.76
CA LEU A 33 -50.06 -16.27 -13.60
C LEU A 33 -49.94 -15.04 -14.50
N GLU A 34 -49.35 -13.97 -14.00
CA GLU A 34 -49.07 -12.77 -14.79
C GLU A 34 -47.96 -13.00 -15.80
N ILE A 35 -46.91 -13.75 -15.46
CA ILE A 35 -45.87 -14.16 -16.44
C ILE A 35 -46.53 -14.94 -17.59
N LYS A 36 -47.31 -15.98 -17.28
CA LYS A 36 -48.03 -16.79 -18.29
C LYS A 36 -48.96 -15.95 -19.15
N LYS A 37 -49.74 -15.06 -18.52
CA LYS A 37 -50.68 -14.16 -19.21
C LYS A 37 -49.94 -13.20 -20.12
N TYR A 38 -48.84 -12.62 -19.66
CA TYR A 38 -48.04 -11.66 -20.44
C TYR A 38 -47.38 -12.33 -21.65
N ILE A 39 -46.77 -13.51 -21.46
CA ILE A 39 -46.17 -14.30 -22.54
C ILE A 39 -47.22 -14.62 -23.61
N LYS A 40 -48.39 -15.12 -23.20
CA LYS A 40 -49.49 -15.47 -24.12
C LYS A 40 -50.05 -14.25 -24.85
N ASN A 41 -50.36 -13.17 -24.12
CA ASN A 41 -51.01 -11.99 -24.70
C ASN A 41 -50.11 -11.24 -25.68
N ASN A 42 -48.79 -11.30 -25.49
CA ASN A 42 -47.81 -10.61 -26.34
C ASN A 42 -47.11 -11.57 -27.32
N SER A 43 -47.55 -12.83 -27.40
CA SER A 43 -46.94 -13.89 -28.25
C SER A 43 -45.42 -13.94 -28.11
N ILE A 44 -44.93 -13.92 -26.87
CA ILE A 44 -43.49 -13.90 -26.58
C ILE A 44 -42.95 -15.32 -26.60
N ASP A 45 -41.96 -15.56 -27.45
CA ASP A 45 -41.09 -16.73 -27.33
C ASP A 45 -39.92 -16.35 -26.40
N LEU A 46 -39.86 -16.95 -25.21
CA LEU A 46 -38.81 -16.64 -24.23
C LEU A 46 -37.41 -17.04 -24.73
N LYS A 47 -37.30 -18.10 -25.54
CA LYS A 47 -36.03 -18.53 -26.14
C LYS A 47 -35.51 -17.45 -27.08
N GLU A 48 -36.39 -16.87 -27.91
CA GLU A 48 -36.04 -15.77 -28.81
C GLU A 48 -35.80 -14.44 -28.05
N LEU A 49 -36.54 -14.19 -26.96
CA LEU A 49 -36.33 -13.02 -26.10
C LEU A 49 -34.92 -13.00 -25.48
N ASN A 50 -34.39 -14.18 -25.11
CA ASN A 50 -33.01 -14.35 -24.65
C ASN A 50 -31.99 -14.18 -25.79
N LYS A 51 -32.23 -14.79 -26.97
CA LYS A 51 -31.28 -14.73 -28.11
C LYS A 51 -31.11 -13.34 -28.71
N SER A 52 -32.16 -12.53 -28.69
CA SER A 52 -32.20 -11.20 -29.34
C SER A 52 -31.17 -10.20 -28.79
N VAL A 53 -30.41 -10.55 -27.73
CA VAL A 53 -29.26 -9.76 -27.23
C VAL A 53 -28.03 -9.90 -28.13
N HIS A 54 -27.77 -11.08 -28.71
CA HIS A 54 -26.53 -11.35 -29.46
C HIS A 54 -26.58 -10.91 -30.92
N ASN A 55 -27.77 -10.78 -31.50
CA ASN A 55 -27.91 -10.36 -32.90
C ASN A 55 -27.73 -8.84 -33.08
N VAL A 56 -27.97 -8.03 -32.04
CA VAL A 56 -27.82 -6.56 -32.12
C VAL A 56 -26.35 -6.13 -32.03
N SER A 57 -25.54 -6.82 -31.21
CA SER A 57 -24.11 -6.50 -31.05
C SER A 57 -23.29 -6.73 -32.34
N LYS A 58 -23.71 -7.65 -33.22
CA LYS A 58 -23.07 -7.89 -34.52
C LYS A 58 -23.14 -6.68 -35.47
N TYR A 59 -24.12 -5.79 -35.28
CA TYR A 59 -24.31 -4.58 -36.10
C TYR A 59 -23.77 -3.31 -35.43
N MET A 60 -23.22 -3.40 -34.22
CA MET A 60 -22.73 -2.27 -33.44
C MET A 60 -21.23 -2.45 -33.15
N THR A 61 -20.38 -2.03 -34.11
CA THR A 61 -18.92 -2.07 -33.97
C THR A 61 -18.33 -0.83 -33.30
N ASP A 62 -19.15 0.11 -32.84
CA ASP A 62 -18.72 1.39 -32.26
C ASP A 62 -18.91 1.38 -30.73
N ASP A 63 -17.82 1.57 -29.98
CA ASP A 63 -17.80 1.60 -28.51
C ASP A 63 -18.74 2.66 -27.90
N ASN A 64 -19.13 3.67 -28.66
CA ASN A 64 -20.07 4.71 -28.23
C ASN A 64 -21.54 4.26 -28.15
N TYR A 65 -21.95 3.22 -28.90
CA TYR A 65 -23.35 2.75 -28.91
C TYR A 65 -23.67 1.73 -27.81
N ASN A 66 -22.65 1.05 -27.28
CA ASN A 66 -22.77 0.14 -26.14
C ASN A 66 -23.30 0.82 -24.86
N ASN A 67 -23.38 2.16 -24.82
CA ASN A 67 -23.87 2.93 -23.68
C ASN A 67 -25.36 3.29 -23.75
N LEU A 68 -26.02 3.18 -24.91
CA LEU A 68 -27.42 3.64 -25.08
C LEU A 68 -28.47 2.55 -24.77
N PHE A 69 -28.11 1.28 -24.87
CA PHE A 69 -28.99 0.17 -24.52
C PHE A 69 -28.24 -0.77 -23.57
N ASP A 70 -28.65 -0.83 -22.30
CA ASP A 70 -28.12 -1.78 -21.31
C ASP A 70 -28.69 -3.20 -21.55
N THR A 71 -28.78 -3.60 -22.83
CA THR A 71 -29.31 -4.90 -23.27
C THR A 71 -28.30 -6.03 -23.05
N ASN A 72 -27.03 -5.67 -22.84
CA ASN A 72 -25.96 -6.61 -22.53
C ASN A 72 -26.16 -7.08 -21.09
N GLY A 73 -26.82 -8.24 -20.94
CA GLY A 73 -26.94 -8.91 -19.65
C GLY A 73 -28.36 -9.25 -19.21
N PHE A 74 -29.34 -9.27 -20.12
CA PHE A 74 -30.64 -9.86 -19.83
C PHE A 74 -30.68 -11.34 -20.21
N ASP A 75 -31.05 -12.18 -19.25
CA ASP A 75 -31.44 -13.57 -19.44
C ASP A 75 -32.58 -13.87 -18.46
N VAL A 76 -33.67 -14.45 -18.96
CA VAL A 76 -34.89 -14.66 -18.18
C VAL A 76 -34.62 -15.53 -16.94
N LEU A 77 -33.82 -16.59 -17.06
CA LEU A 77 -33.53 -17.51 -15.96
C LEU A 77 -32.63 -16.86 -14.90
N ILE A 78 -31.50 -16.27 -15.31
CA ILE A 78 -30.57 -15.58 -14.41
C ILE A 78 -31.29 -14.44 -13.69
N THR A 79 -32.05 -13.63 -14.42
CA THR A 79 -32.81 -12.51 -13.84
C THR A 79 -33.84 -13.01 -12.84
N SER A 80 -34.51 -14.12 -13.13
CA SER A 80 -35.50 -14.70 -12.21
C SER A 80 -34.87 -15.19 -10.91
N ILE A 81 -33.72 -15.85 -10.99
CA ILE A 81 -32.97 -16.32 -9.82
C ILE A 81 -32.53 -15.14 -8.94
N GLU A 82 -32.05 -14.05 -9.54
CA GLU A 82 -31.57 -12.89 -8.79
C GLU A 82 -32.70 -12.09 -8.09
N ASN A 83 -33.94 -12.22 -8.57
CA ASN A 83 -35.14 -11.57 -8.02
C ASN A 83 -35.97 -12.48 -7.08
N ASP A 84 -35.35 -13.47 -6.44
CA ASP A 84 -35.97 -14.31 -5.39
C ASP A 84 -37.26 -15.04 -5.83
N ILE A 85 -37.30 -15.45 -7.10
CA ILE A 85 -38.39 -16.25 -7.64
C ILE A 85 -38.37 -17.66 -7.03
N THR A 86 -39.55 -18.18 -6.68
CA THR A 86 -39.71 -19.52 -6.10
C THR A 86 -39.29 -20.63 -7.07
N LEU A 87 -38.74 -21.73 -6.55
CA LEU A 87 -38.28 -22.88 -7.36
C LEU A 87 -39.29 -23.36 -8.41
N ASP A 88 -40.59 -23.47 -8.08
CA ASP A 88 -41.60 -23.96 -9.06
C ASP A 88 -41.78 -23.03 -10.27
N LYS A 89 -41.48 -21.75 -10.11
CA LYS A 89 -41.50 -20.77 -11.19
C LYS A 89 -40.22 -20.85 -12.02
N ILE A 90 -39.09 -21.13 -11.39
CA ILE A 90 -37.84 -21.44 -12.10
C ILE A 90 -38.02 -22.68 -12.98
N LYS A 91 -38.63 -23.75 -12.45
CA LYS A 91 -38.98 -24.96 -13.23
C LYS A 91 -39.81 -24.60 -14.47
N PHE A 92 -40.89 -23.85 -14.26
CA PHE A 92 -41.74 -23.39 -15.36
C PHE A 92 -40.95 -22.60 -16.42
N LEU A 93 -40.11 -21.65 -16.01
CA LEU A 93 -39.33 -20.85 -16.95
C LEU A 93 -38.30 -21.68 -17.72
N MET A 94 -37.69 -22.68 -17.08
CA MET A 94 -36.76 -23.60 -17.75
C MET A 94 -37.47 -24.45 -18.81
N ASP A 95 -38.66 -24.96 -18.50
CA ASP A 95 -39.47 -25.75 -19.43
C ASP A 95 -39.90 -24.91 -20.65
N GLU A 96 -40.28 -23.64 -20.45
CA GLU A 96 -40.70 -22.74 -21.53
C GLU A 96 -39.53 -22.22 -22.38
N CYS A 97 -38.39 -21.90 -21.77
CA CYS A 97 -37.23 -21.35 -22.50
C CYS A 97 -36.45 -22.42 -23.28
N GLN A 98 -36.53 -23.69 -22.88
CA GLN A 98 -35.84 -24.82 -23.52
C GLN A 98 -34.33 -24.55 -23.71
N TYR A 99 -33.64 -24.22 -22.61
CA TYR A 99 -32.20 -23.98 -22.60
C TYR A 99 -31.44 -25.24 -23.06
N GLU A 100 -30.52 -25.07 -24.01
CA GLU A 100 -29.70 -26.17 -24.53
C GLU A 100 -28.63 -26.62 -23.53
N THR A 101 -28.15 -25.69 -22.72
CA THR A 101 -27.22 -25.93 -21.61
C THR A 101 -27.44 -24.89 -20.52
N LEU A 102 -27.10 -25.23 -19.28
CA LEU A 102 -27.02 -24.29 -18.15
C LEU A 102 -25.60 -23.76 -17.91
N ASN A 103 -24.63 -24.24 -18.70
CA ASN A 103 -23.21 -23.89 -18.61
C ASN A 103 -22.90 -22.74 -19.57
N TYR A 104 -23.60 -21.63 -19.36
CA TYR A 104 -23.39 -20.38 -20.09
C TYR A 104 -23.24 -19.23 -19.10
N HIS A 105 -22.75 -18.08 -19.58
CA HIS A 105 -22.74 -16.88 -18.77
C HIS A 105 -23.09 -15.65 -19.60
N ILE A 106 -23.68 -14.67 -18.95
CA ILE A 106 -23.93 -13.34 -19.50
C ILE A 106 -23.06 -12.31 -18.80
N TYR A 107 -22.86 -11.15 -19.42
CA TYR A 107 -22.26 -9.99 -18.77
C TYR A 107 -23.34 -8.93 -18.56
N ASN A 108 -23.54 -8.51 -17.32
CA ASN A 108 -24.41 -7.41 -16.96
C ASN A 108 -23.55 -6.25 -16.41
N LYS A 109 -23.76 -5.01 -16.84
CA LYS A 109 -22.93 -3.88 -16.38
C LYS A 109 -23.02 -3.64 -14.87
N LYS A 110 -24.20 -3.83 -14.29
CA LYS A 110 -24.45 -3.59 -12.85
C LYS A 110 -23.89 -4.71 -11.98
N PHE A 111 -24.00 -5.95 -12.44
CA PHE A 111 -23.74 -7.12 -11.62
C PHE A 111 -22.44 -7.84 -11.99
N GLY A 112 -21.90 -7.61 -13.19
CA GLY A 112 -20.77 -8.33 -13.76
C GLY A 112 -21.18 -9.61 -14.48
N ARG A 113 -20.29 -10.60 -14.54
CA ARG A 113 -20.56 -11.89 -15.19
C ARG A 113 -21.48 -12.75 -14.33
N ARG A 114 -22.44 -13.45 -14.95
CA ARG A 114 -23.42 -14.32 -14.29
C ARG A 114 -23.66 -15.58 -15.09
N SER A 115 -23.65 -16.73 -14.41
CA SER A 115 -24.24 -17.98 -14.90
C SER A 115 -25.46 -18.32 -14.03
N PRO A 116 -26.39 -19.17 -14.49
CA PRO A 116 -27.53 -19.59 -13.69
C PRO A 116 -27.12 -20.13 -12.30
N LEU A 117 -26.09 -20.99 -12.28
CA LEU A 117 -25.59 -21.59 -11.04
C LEU A 117 -24.89 -20.56 -10.13
N LEU A 118 -24.07 -19.66 -10.69
CA LEU A 118 -23.43 -18.61 -9.90
C LEU A 118 -24.48 -17.69 -9.27
N SER A 119 -25.53 -17.31 -10.00
CA SER A 119 -26.61 -16.48 -9.46
C SER A 119 -27.34 -17.17 -8.30
N ALA A 120 -27.60 -18.48 -8.39
CA ALA A 120 -28.22 -19.21 -7.28
C ALA A 120 -27.32 -19.25 -6.03
N LEU A 121 -26.01 -19.45 -6.21
CA LEU A 121 -25.04 -19.45 -5.11
C LEU A 121 -24.83 -18.07 -4.49
N LEU A 122 -24.81 -16.99 -5.28
CA LEU A 122 -24.72 -15.61 -4.78
C LEU A 122 -25.92 -15.24 -3.89
N LYS A 123 -27.07 -15.88 -4.11
CA LYS A 123 -28.30 -15.75 -3.30
C LYS A 123 -28.37 -16.76 -2.16
N HIS A 124 -27.39 -17.66 -2.04
CA HIS A 124 -27.39 -18.79 -1.12
C HIS A 124 -28.64 -19.69 -1.22
N ASP A 125 -29.28 -19.75 -2.40
CA ASP A 125 -30.44 -20.60 -2.65
C ASP A 125 -29.99 -21.99 -3.13
N TYR A 126 -29.67 -22.83 -2.16
CA TYR A 126 -29.20 -24.21 -2.41
C TYR A 126 -30.28 -25.10 -3.03
N ASN A 127 -31.57 -24.76 -2.92
CA ASN A 127 -32.64 -25.55 -3.55
C ASN A 127 -32.66 -25.32 -5.06
N ILE A 128 -32.54 -24.06 -5.48
CA ILE A 128 -32.40 -23.71 -6.89
C ILE A 128 -31.06 -24.25 -7.42
N ALA A 129 -29.96 -24.10 -6.70
CA ALA A 129 -28.67 -24.64 -7.12
C ALA A 129 -28.71 -26.18 -7.28
N ASP A 130 -29.33 -26.90 -6.35
CA ASP A 130 -29.54 -28.35 -6.46
C ASP A 130 -30.34 -28.72 -7.71
N TYR A 131 -31.42 -27.98 -7.98
CA TYR A 131 -32.24 -28.21 -9.15
C TYR A 131 -31.45 -27.96 -10.45
N LEU A 132 -30.72 -26.86 -10.54
CA LEU A 132 -29.88 -26.53 -11.70
C LEU A 132 -28.81 -27.60 -11.95
N ILE A 133 -28.10 -28.04 -10.90
CA ILE A 133 -27.08 -29.10 -11.01
C ILE A 133 -27.72 -30.41 -11.49
N ASN A 134 -28.87 -30.80 -10.93
CA ASN A 134 -29.59 -32.00 -11.36
C ASN A 134 -30.08 -31.91 -12.81
N TYR A 135 -30.30 -30.70 -13.32
CA TYR A 135 -30.66 -30.43 -14.71
C TYR A 135 -29.44 -30.26 -15.64
N GLY A 136 -28.22 -30.45 -15.14
CA GLY A 136 -26.99 -30.46 -15.94
C GLY A 136 -26.11 -29.20 -15.83
N ALA A 137 -26.39 -28.29 -14.89
CA ALA A 137 -25.43 -27.24 -14.56
C ALA A 137 -24.17 -27.84 -13.92
N ASP A 138 -23.01 -27.50 -14.45
CA ASP A 138 -21.71 -27.98 -13.98
C ASP A 138 -21.14 -27.02 -12.93
N ILE A 139 -20.90 -27.53 -11.73
CA ILE A 139 -20.26 -26.77 -10.63
C ILE A 139 -18.82 -26.34 -10.98
N ASN A 140 -18.21 -27.00 -11.97
CA ASN A 140 -16.86 -26.73 -12.48
C ASN A 140 -16.87 -25.90 -13.77
N TYR A 141 -18.02 -25.34 -14.16
CA TYR A 141 -18.09 -24.47 -15.33
C TYR A 141 -17.29 -23.18 -15.11
N ASP A 142 -16.34 -22.92 -16.02
CA ASP A 142 -15.50 -21.72 -15.97
C ASP A 142 -16.24 -20.52 -16.57
N ILE A 143 -16.37 -19.46 -15.78
CA ILE A 143 -16.99 -18.21 -16.20
C ILE A 143 -15.85 -17.28 -16.62
N CYS A 144 -15.67 -17.06 -17.92
CA CYS A 144 -14.53 -16.29 -18.46
C CYS A 144 -13.16 -16.79 -17.95
N TYR A 145 -12.91 -18.10 -18.02
CA TYR A 145 -11.67 -18.74 -17.55
C TYR A 145 -11.45 -18.66 -16.03
N LEU A 146 -12.46 -18.25 -15.27
CA LEU A 146 -12.39 -18.12 -13.82
C LEU A 146 -13.43 -19.00 -13.16
N GLU A 147 -13.04 -19.60 -12.04
CA GLU A 147 -13.86 -20.54 -11.28
C GLU A 147 -14.94 -19.86 -10.46
N ILE A 148 -15.97 -20.63 -10.09
CA ILE A 148 -17.10 -20.13 -9.29
C ILE A 148 -16.68 -19.60 -7.91
N ILE A 149 -15.65 -20.21 -7.29
CA ILE A 149 -15.09 -19.78 -6.00
C ILE A 149 -14.48 -18.38 -6.11
N TYR A 150 -13.80 -18.07 -7.21
CA TYR A 150 -13.22 -16.74 -7.44
C TYR A 150 -14.28 -15.66 -7.45
N TYR A 151 -15.38 -15.88 -8.18
CA TYR A 151 -16.48 -14.91 -8.24
C TYR A 151 -17.15 -14.70 -6.88
N LEU A 152 -17.39 -15.78 -6.14
CA LEU A 152 -18.01 -15.70 -4.82
C LEU A 152 -17.11 -14.97 -3.82
N ASP A 153 -15.80 -15.25 -3.81
CA ASP A 153 -14.84 -14.55 -2.93
C ASP A 153 -14.69 -13.07 -3.33
N GLY A 154 -14.51 -12.78 -4.62
CA GLY A 154 -14.36 -11.41 -5.12
C GLY A 154 -15.57 -10.52 -4.86
N LEU A 155 -16.77 -11.11 -4.74
CA LEU A 155 -18.01 -10.41 -4.39
C LEU A 155 -18.34 -10.44 -2.89
N ASN A 156 -17.44 -10.98 -2.04
CA ASN A 156 -17.66 -11.18 -0.60
C ASN A 156 -18.94 -11.97 -0.29
N LYS A 157 -19.24 -12.98 -1.11
CA LYS A 157 -20.39 -13.90 -0.98
C LYS A 157 -19.97 -15.35 -0.70
N LEU A 158 -18.68 -15.63 -0.67
CA LEU A 158 -18.18 -16.92 -0.22
C LEU A 158 -18.23 -16.97 1.31
N ASP A 159 -19.00 -17.90 1.85
CA ASP A 159 -19.00 -18.27 3.27
C ASP A 159 -18.71 -19.77 3.44
N GLU A 160 -18.53 -20.23 4.67
CA GLU A 160 -18.23 -21.64 4.93
C GLU A 160 -19.29 -22.60 4.40
N LYS A 161 -20.56 -22.19 4.48
CA LYS A 161 -21.70 -23.02 4.08
C LYS A 161 -21.69 -23.20 2.56
N THR A 162 -21.43 -22.13 1.83
CA THR A 162 -21.35 -22.08 0.37
C THR A 162 -20.14 -22.87 -0.12
N LEU A 163 -18.97 -22.69 0.50
CA LEU A 163 -17.77 -23.45 0.15
C LEU A 163 -17.96 -24.96 0.38
N LYS A 164 -18.49 -25.36 1.54
CA LYS A 164 -18.81 -26.77 1.85
C LYS A 164 -19.84 -27.34 0.86
N TYR A 165 -20.82 -26.53 0.46
CA TYR A 165 -21.82 -26.92 -0.53
C TYR A 165 -21.19 -27.20 -1.89
N ILE A 166 -20.37 -26.26 -2.41
CA ILE A 166 -19.67 -26.38 -3.70
C ILE A 166 -18.83 -27.65 -3.74
N ILE A 167 -18.01 -27.88 -2.70
CA ILE A 167 -17.18 -29.09 -2.58
C ILE A 167 -18.04 -30.35 -2.61
N ARG A 168 -19.13 -30.40 -1.83
CA ARG A 168 -20.03 -31.56 -1.76
C ARG A 168 -20.71 -31.87 -3.10
N LYS A 169 -20.87 -30.87 -3.98
CA LYS A 169 -21.49 -31.03 -5.30
C LYS A 169 -20.51 -31.45 -6.39
N GLY A 170 -19.27 -31.81 -6.04
CA GLY A 170 -18.32 -32.40 -6.98
C GLY A 170 -17.40 -31.36 -7.64
N TYR A 171 -17.11 -30.27 -6.95
CA TYR A 171 -16.09 -29.33 -7.38
C TYR A 171 -14.71 -30.00 -7.50
N ASP A 172 -14.00 -29.77 -8.60
CA ASP A 172 -12.66 -30.28 -8.86
C ASP A 172 -11.61 -29.34 -8.27
N ILE A 173 -10.98 -29.74 -7.15
CA ILE A 173 -9.93 -28.92 -6.53
C ILE A 173 -8.75 -28.66 -7.44
N LYS A 174 -8.49 -29.54 -8.42
CA LYS A 174 -7.33 -29.40 -9.28
C LYS A 174 -7.44 -28.13 -10.12
N LYS A 175 -8.66 -27.58 -10.23
CA LYS A 175 -8.92 -26.27 -10.78
C LYS A 175 -8.44 -25.16 -9.84
N ILE A 176 -8.64 -25.25 -8.51
CA ILE A 176 -8.30 -24.18 -7.55
C ILE A 176 -6.93 -23.59 -7.83
N GLU A 177 -6.98 -22.38 -8.39
CA GLU A 177 -5.78 -21.66 -8.72
C GLU A 177 -5.07 -21.15 -7.47
N ASN A 178 -3.74 -21.08 -7.57
CA ASN A 178 -2.89 -20.66 -6.45
C ASN A 178 -3.20 -19.26 -5.94
N TYR A 179 -3.74 -18.39 -6.79
CA TYR A 179 -4.11 -17.04 -6.38
C TYR A 179 -5.32 -17.07 -5.42
N ILE A 180 -6.23 -18.06 -5.51
CA ILE A 180 -7.38 -18.17 -4.60
C ILE A 180 -6.89 -18.46 -3.18
N ILE A 181 -6.01 -19.46 -3.04
CA ILE A 181 -5.39 -19.80 -1.77
C ILE A 181 -4.60 -18.59 -1.22
N SER A 182 -3.81 -17.95 -2.08
CA SER A 182 -3.09 -16.72 -1.74
C SER A 182 -4.01 -15.62 -1.19
N ASN A 183 -5.15 -15.39 -1.84
CA ASN A 183 -6.11 -14.38 -1.41
C ASN A 183 -6.73 -14.72 -0.05
N PHE A 184 -7.06 -16.00 0.19
CA PHE A 184 -7.57 -16.43 1.51
C PHE A 184 -6.54 -16.18 2.61
N LEU A 185 -5.26 -16.46 2.35
CA LEU A 185 -4.19 -16.19 3.32
C LEU A 185 -3.98 -14.70 3.56
N GLU A 186 -3.97 -13.88 2.51
CA GLU A 186 -3.82 -12.41 2.62
C GLU A 186 -4.98 -11.74 3.36
N LYS A 187 -6.22 -12.22 3.13
CA LYS A 187 -7.43 -11.72 3.80
C LYS A 187 -7.66 -12.33 5.19
N ASN A 188 -6.73 -13.15 5.69
CA ASN A 188 -6.85 -13.88 6.95
C ASN A 188 -8.14 -14.74 7.05
N GLN A 189 -8.53 -15.35 5.93
CA GLN A 189 -9.69 -16.24 5.79
C GLN A 189 -9.28 -17.71 5.92
N SER A 190 -8.41 -18.01 6.86
CA SER A 190 -7.71 -19.30 6.91
C SER A 190 -8.61 -20.49 7.27
N HIS A 191 -9.78 -20.22 7.83
CA HIS A 191 -10.85 -21.21 7.98
C HIS A 191 -11.27 -21.84 6.63
N PHE A 192 -11.20 -21.11 5.51
CA PHE A 192 -11.42 -21.68 4.17
C PHE A 192 -10.32 -22.67 3.79
N ILE A 193 -9.05 -22.38 4.11
CA ILE A 193 -7.93 -23.33 3.92
C ILE A 193 -8.17 -24.59 4.75
N GLY A 194 -8.62 -24.40 6.00
CA GLY A 194 -9.12 -25.47 6.88
C GLY A 194 -10.16 -26.37 6.20
N ILE A 195 -11.18 -25.77 5.58
CA ILE A 195 -12.24 -26.50 4.87
C ILE A 195 -11.68 -27.25 3.67
N LEU A 196 -10.88 -26.59 2.82
CA LEU A 196 -10.29 -27.20 1.64
C LEU A 196 -9.45 -28.42 2.06
N ILE A 197 -8.51 -28.26 2.98
CA ILE A 197 -7.63 -29.36 3.38
C ILE A 197 -8.42 -30.49 4.07
N LYS A 198 -9.28 -30.18 5.04
CA LYS A 198 -9.97 -31.21 5.85
C LYS A 198 -11.08 -31.94 5.10
N LYS A 199 -11.81 -31.25 4.20
CA LYS A 199 -12.98 -31.84 3.51
C LYS A 199 -12.65 -32.32 2.11
N PHE A 200 -11.61 -31.78 1.48
CA PHE A 200 -11.32 -32.10 0.10
C PHE A 200 -10.25 -33.17 -0.05
N ILE A 201 -9.14 -33.09 0.72
CA ILE A 201 -8.03 -34.03 0.51
C ILE A 201 -8.54 -35.45 0.67
N TYR A 202 -9.19 -35.78 1.77
CA TYR A 202 -9.76 -37.12 1.99
C TYR A 202 -11.24 -37.17 1.62
N ASP A 203 -11.53 -37.24 0.32
CA ASP A 203 -12.91 -37.29 -0.18
C ASP A 203 -13.61 -38.64 0.15
N ASN A 204 -14.93 -38.69 -0.05
CA ASN A 204 -15.71 -39.91 0.20
C ASN A 204 -15.21 -41.11 -0.62
N LYS A 205 -14.69 -40.89 -1.83
CA LYS A 205 -14.22 -41.97 -2.70
C LYS A 205 -12.95 -42.59 -2.11
N PHE A 206 -12.02 -41.79 -1.63
CA PHE A 206 -10.82 -42.26 -0.95
C PHE A 206 -11.14 -42.99 0.35
N ILE A 207 -12.01 -42.42 1.18
CA ILE A 207 -12.45 -43.06 2.44
C ILE A 207 -13.12 -44.42 2.15
N LEU A 208 -14.03 -44.48 1.17
CA LEU A 208 -14.69 -45.73 0.78
C LEU A 208 -13.72 -46.76 0.21
N ASN A 209 -12.68 -46.31 -0.50
CA ASN A 209 -11.62 -47.19 -0.98
C ASN A 209 -10.88 -47.85 0.19
N LEU A 210 -10.45 -47.07 1.19
CA LEU A 210 -9.80 -47.61 2.40
C LEU A 210 -10.73 -48.56 3.18
N LEU A 211 -12.01 -48.20 3.32
CA LEU A 211 -13.01 -49.07 3.96
C LEU A 211 -13.23 -50.38 3.19
N ASN A 212 -13.08 -50.37 1.87
CA ASN A 212 -13.19 -51.57 1.04
C ASN A 212 -12.01 -52.53 1.28
N TYR A 213 -10.78 -52.03 1.39
CA TYR A 213 -9.61 -52.84 1.81
C TYR A 213 -9.87 -53.51 3.15
N TYR A 214 -10.36 -52.74 4.13
CA TYR A 214 -10.71 -53.23 5.46
C TYR A 214 -11.81 -54.31 5.41
N LYS A 215 -12.94 -54.02 4.74
CA LYS A 215 -14.09 -54.92 4.62
C LYS A 215 -13.71 -56.26 3.99
N ASN A 216 -12.85 -56.25 2.98
CA ASN A 216 -12.42 -57.46 2.27
C ASN A 216 -11.18 -58.11 2.91
N LYS A 217 -10.69 -57.59 4.04
CA LYS A 217 -9.48 -58.06 4.73
C LYS A 217 -8.27 -58.15 3.81
N THR A 218 -8.16 -57.25 2.84
CA THR A 218 -7.02 -57.19 1.92
C THR A 218 -5.85 -56.55 2.65
N PRO A 219 -4.71 -57.25 2.83
CA PRO A 219 -3.55 -56.67 3.50
C PRO A 219 -3.03 -55.45 2.76
N LEU A 220 -2.69 -54.39 3.51
CA LEU A 220 -2.11 -53.17 2.97
C LEU A 220 -0.78 -52.93 3.67
N SER A 221 0.33 -52.97 2.92
CA SER A 221 1.65 -52.64 3.45
C SER A 221 1.75 -51.15 3.76
N ASP A 222 2.58 -50.78 4.73
CA ASP A 222 2.82 -49.38 5.12
C ASP A 222 3.28 -48.51 3.95
N GLU A 223 4.12 -49.05 3.05
CA GLU A 223 4.59 -48.35 1.85
C GLU A 223 3.42 -47.99 0.91
N LEU A 224 2.55 -48.96 0.63
CA LEU A 224 1.37 -48.76 -0.21
C LEU A 224 0.36 -47.80 0.42
N LEU A 225 0.10 -47.90 1.73
CA LEU A 225 -0.79 -46.98 2.43
C LEU A 225 -0.24 -45.55 2.40
N THR A 226 1.06 -45.39 2.69
CA THR A 226 1.75 -44.09 2.61
C THR A 226 1.66 -43.51 1.21
N LYS A 227 1.90 -44.32 0.17
CA LYS A 227 1.73 -43.89 -1.22
C LYS A 227 0.31 -43.43 -1.51
N MET A 228 -0.71 -44.19 -1.10
CA MET A 228 -2.11 -43.80 -1.28
C MET A 228 -2.44 -42.48 -0.59
N ILE A 229 -1.94 -42.26 0.63
CA ILE A 229 -2.14 -41.00 1.37
C ILE A 229 -1.42 -39.84 0.67
N ASN A 230 -0.20 -40.03 0.19
CA ASN A 230 0.57 -39.00 -0.48
C ASN A 230 -0.02 -38.64 -1.85
N ASP A 231 -0.46 -39.63 -2.63
CA ASP A 231 -1.19 -39.43 -3.88
C ASP A 231 -2.46 -38.59 -3.62
N GLU A 232 -3.14 -38.85 -2.51
CA GLU A 232 -4.34 -38.11 -2.10
C GLU A 232 -4.02 -36.67 -1.67
N LYS A 233 -2.98 -36.45 -0.84
CA LYS A 233 -2.50 -35.12 -0.46
C LYS A 233 -2.03 -34.30 -1.67
N SER A 234 -1.46 -34.95 -2.68
CA SER A 234 -0.95 -34.28 -3.90
C SER A 234 -2.03 -33.56 -4.70
N LYS A 235 -3.32 -33.79 -4.42
CA LYS A 235 -4.45 -33.03 -4.98
C LYS A 235 -4.34 -31.53 -4.67
N LEU A 236 -3.73 -31.14 -3.55
CA LEU A 236 -3.42 -29.75 -3.22
C LEU A 236 -1.90 -29.59 -3.07
N LYS A 237 -1.27 -28.99 -4.07
CA LYS A 237 0.18 -28.71 -4.02
C LYS A 237 0.44 -27.49 -3.15
N VAL A 238 0.87 -27.71 -1.91
CA VAL A 238 1.34 -26.65 -1.01
C VAL A 238 2.53 -25.94 -1.65
N LYS A 239 2.49 -24.61 -1.66
CA LYS A 239 3.58 -23.77 -2.17
C LYS A 239 4.34 -23.10 -1.04
N LYS A 240 5.65 -22.97 -1.24
CA LYS A 240 6.57 -22.21 -0.39
C LYS A 240 6.02 -20.84 0.01
N GLU A 241 5.53 -20.07 -0.97
CA GLU A 241 5.02 -18.70 -0.79
C GLU A 241 3.85 -18.60 0.22
N TRP A 242 3.14 -19.70 0.49
CA TRP A 242 2.05 -19.72 1.46
C TRP A 242 2.55 -19.68 2.90
N TYR A 243 3.70 -20.28 3.21
CA TYR A 243 4.28 -20.22 4.55
C TYR A 243 4.59 -18.79 4.96
N GLY A 244 5.21 -18.01 4.06
CA GLY A 244 5.52 -16.60 4.32
C GLY A 244 4.28 -15.77 4.67
N LYS A 245 3.16 -15.96 3.94
CA LYS A 245 1.89 -15.25 4.20
C LYS A 245 1.30 -15.61 5.56
N VAL A 246 1.30 -16.90 5.89
CA VAL A 246 0.77 -17.40 7.16
C VAL A 246 1.60 -16.92 8.35
N LEU A 247 2.93 -16.94 8.22
CA LEU A 247 3.85 -16.48 9.26
C LEU A 247 3.75 -14.96 9.48
N ALA A 248 3.63 -14.18 8.41
CA ALA A 248 3.40 -12.73 8.51
C ALA A 248 2.13 -12.39 9.32
N ASN A 249 1.09 -13.24 9.21
CA ASN A 249 -0.16 -13.11 9.96
C ASN A 249 -0.14 -13.78 11.35
N ASN A 250 0.96 -14.43 11.75
CA ASN A 250 1.06 -15.24 12.96
C ASN A 250 -0.01 -16.35 13.06
N ASP A 251 -0.46 -16.88 11.94
CA ASP A 251 -1.52 -17.90 11.88
C ASP A 251 -0.94 -19.33 11.93
N PHE A 252 -0.49 -19.70 13.12
CA PHE A 252 0.21 -20.96 13.34
C PHE A 252 -0.67 -22.22 13.12
N ASP A 253 -1.98 -22.12 13.32
CA ASP A 253 -2.90 -23.24 13.08
C ASP A 253 -2.96 -23.59 11.59
N THR A 254 -3.02 -22.58 10.73
CA THR A 254 -2.98 -22.78 9.28
C THR A 254 -1.59 -23.18 8.81
N PHE A 255 -0.54 -22.70 9.49
CA PHE A 255 0.82 -23.12 9.21
C PHE A 255 0.96 -24.64 9.38
N GLU A 256 0.55 -25.20 10.52
CA GLU A 256 0.62 -26.64 10.78
C GLU A 256 -0.19 -27.43 9.74
N LEU A 257 -1.37 -26.92 9.43
CA LEU A 257 -2.24 -27.55 8.44
C LEU A 257 -1.57 -27.63 7.06
N LEU A 258 -0.91 -26.56 6.61
CA LEU A 258 -0.14 -26.58 5.38
C LEU A 258 1.08 -27.50 5.50
N TYR A 259 1.84 -27.40 6.58
CA TYR A 259 3.07 -28.15 6.82
C TYR A 259 2.86 -29.68 6.79
N HIS A 260 1.77 -30.16 7.38
CA HIS A 260 1.43 -31.58 7.39
C HIS A 260 0.83 -32.11 6.08
N ASN A 261 0.36 -31.21 5.20
CA ASN A 261 -0.18 -31.58 3.90
C ASN A 261 0.79 -31.30 2.74
N ASP A 262 1.95 -30.72 3.05
CA ASP A 262 3.07 -30.59 2.12
C ASP A 262 3.78 -31.93 1.95
N ILE A 263 3.69 -32.49 0.74
CA ILE A 263 4.25 -33.80 0.40
C ILE A 263 5.77 -33.79 0.17
N ARG A 264 6.40 -32.61 0.21
CA ARG A 264 7.86 -32.49 0.06
C ARG A 264 8.58 -33.11 1.25
N PRO A 265 9.83 -33.60 1.08
CA PRO A 265 10.62 -34.15 2.18
C PRO A 265 10.72 -33.19 3.37
N GLU A 266 10.54 -33.70 4.59
CA GLU A 266 10.52 -32.92 5.85
C GLU A 266 11.74 -32.00 5.98
N LYS A 267 12.92 -32.53 5.68
CA LYS A 267 14.16 -31.75 5.73
C LYS A 267 14.18 -30.61 4.73
N GLU A 268 13.80 -30.88 3.47
CA GLU A 268 13.82 -29.87 2.41
C GLU A 268 12.86 -28.71 2.70
N LYS A 269 11.63 -29.02 3.14
CA LYS A 269 10.65 -27.98 3.48
C LYS A 269 11.05 -27.18 4.72
N PHE A 270 11.70 -27.82 5.71
CA PHE A 270 12.18 -27.14 6.91
C PHE A 270 13.36 -26.23 6.60
N ASP A 271 14.37 -26.72 5.87
CA ASP A 271 15.56 -25.94 5.50
C ASP A 271 15.16 -24.71 4.68
N GLU A 272 14.29 -24.89 3.69
CA GLU A 272 13.76 -23.79 2.87
C GLU A 272 12.99 -22.75 3.70
N LEU A 273 12.18 -23.21 4.68
CA LEU A 273 11.47 -22.31 5.59
C LEU A 273 12.43 -21.52 6.48
N MET A 274 13.54 -22.14 6.93
CA MET A 274 14.55 -21.47 7.75
C MET A 274 15.31 -20.41 6.98
N GLU A 275 15.56 -20.65 5.70
CA GLU A 275 16.13 -19.65 4.77
C GLU A 275 15.16 -18.50 4.57
N ASP A 276 13.88 -18.78 4.28
CA ASP A 276 12.87 -17.73 4.10
C ASP A 276 12.67 -16.87 5.34
N LEU A 277 12.61 -17.50 6.52
CA LEU A 277 12.49 -16.80 7.79
C LEU A 277 13.76 -15.99 8.10
N GLN A 278 14.94 -16.47 7.70
CA GLN A 278 16.18 -15.73 7.84
C GLN A 278 16.18 -14.50 6.93
N ASP A 279 15.77 -14.65 5.67
CA ASP A 279 15.67 -13.56 4.72
C ASP A 279 14.59 -12.55 5.13
N TYR A 280 13.47 -13.03 5.66
CA TYR A 280 12.42 -12.19 6.23
C TYR A 280 12.92 -11.41 7.44
N ASP A 281 13.60 -12.07 8.39
CA ASP A 281 14.22 -11.40 9.54
C ASP A 281 15.30 -10.41 9.11
N MET A 282 16.08 -10.69 8.07
CA MET A 282 17.08 -9.77 7.53
C MET A 282 16.44 -8.57 6.83
N LYS A 283 15.34 -8.77 6.10
CA LYS A 283 14.65 -7.75 5.32
C LYS A 283 13.78 -6.84 6.19
N HIS A 284 13.13 -7.42 7.20
CA HIS A 284 12.16 -6.74 8.06
C HIS A 284 12.69 -6.51 9.48
N HIS A 285 13.91 -6.96 9.77
CA HIS A 285 14.56 -6.82 11.07
C HIS A 285 13.72 -7.37 12.22
N THR A 286 13.05 -8.48 11.96
CA THR A 286 12.24 -9.21 12.93
C THR A 286 13.02 -10.35 13.58
N ASN A 287 12.39 -11.00 14.54
CA ASN A 287 12.83 -12.28 15.12
C ASN A 287 11.81 -13.39 14.81
N ALA A 288 11.17 -13.34 13.64
CA ALA A 288 10.16 -14.30 13.22
C ALA A 288 10.74 -15.72 13.22
N LYS A 289 11.98 -15.92 12.75
CA LYS A 289 12.67 -17.21 12.81
C LYS A 289 12.78 -17.74 14.23
N TYR A 290 13.23 -16.90 15.16
CA TYR A 290 13.40 -17.28 16.57
C TYR A 290 12.06 -17.52 17.27
N LYS A 291 11.04 -16.68 17.00
CA LYS A 291 9.68 -16.90 17.49
C LYS A 291 9.13 -18.24 17.00
N PHE A 292 9.30 -18.54 15.72
CA PHE A 292 8.91 -19.83 15.14
C PHE A 292 9.65 -21.00 15.80
N LEU A 293 10.98 -20.95 15.90
CA LEU A 293 11.78 -21.98 16.56
C LEU A 293 11.42 -22.16 18.04
N SER A 294 11.08 -21.07 18.74
CA SER A 294 10.64 -21.14 20.14
C SER A 294 9.32 -21.90 20.30
N LYS A 295 8.38 -21.73 19.35
CA LYS A 295 7.12 -22.47 19.34
C LYS A 295 7.32 -23.95 19.11
N ILE A 296 8.22 -24.33 18.20
CA ILE A 296 8.61 -25.74 18.02
C ILE A 296 9.23 -26.29 19.30
N LYS A 297 10.20 -25.57 19.89
CA LYS A 297 10.90 -25.98 21.11
C LYS A 297 9.94 -26.17 22.29
N ASN A 298 8.94 -25.31 22.40
CA ASN A 298 7.92 -25.37 23.45
C ASN A 298 6.80 -26.39 23.16
N LYS A 299 6.82 -27.04 21.98
CA LYS A 299 5.76 -27.92 21.48
C LYS A 299 4.41 -27.23 21.28
N ASP A 300 4.44 -25.91 21.05
CA ASP A 300 3.28 -25.13 20.59
C ASP A 300 2.98 -25.41 19.11
N LEU A 301 3.97 -25.93 18.38
CA LEU A 301 3.86 -26.41 17.01
C LEU A 301 4.24 -27.89 16.96
N ALA A 302 3.38 -28.73 16.39
CA ALA A 302 3.53 -30.17 16.20
C ALA A 302 4.47 -30.52 15.03
N ILE A 303 5.65 -29.88 14.99
CA ILE A 303 6.67 -30.12 13.97
C ILE A 303 7.78 -30.98 14.58
N GLU A 304 7.99 -32.15 14.01
CA GLU A 304 9.07 -33.05 14.42
C GLU A 304 10.38 -32.61 13.75
N VAL A 305 11.29 -32.07 14.55
CA VAL A 305 12.64 -31.68 14.12
C VAL A 305 13.66 -32.36 15.03
N GLU A 306 14.76 -32.84 14.45
CA GLU A 306 15.85 -33.45 15.22
C GLU A 306 16.37 -32.47 16.29
N THR A 307 16.40 -32.91 17.55
CA THR A 307 16.76 -32.08 18.71
C THR A 307 18.15 -31.45 18.58
N GLU A 308 19.10 -32.16 17.97
CA GLU A 308 20.48 -31.69 17.78
C GLU A 308 20.53 -30.54 16.77
N PHE A 309 19.70 -30.59 15.73
CA PHE A 309 19.54 -29.52 14.76
C PHE A 309 18.92 -28.26 15.38
N LEU A 310 17.84 -28.41 16.18
CA LEU A 310 17.27 -27.29 16.94
C LEU A 310 18.28 -26.66 17.91
N ARG A 311 19.15 -27.47 18.52
CA ARG A 311 20.21 -26.98 19.41
C ARG A 311 21.21 -26.12 18.64
N GLY A 312 21.65 -26.57 17.46
CA GLY A 312 22.53 -25.78 16.58
C GLY A 312 21.93 -24.42 16.20
N LEU A 313 20.64 -24.38 15.87
CA LEU A 313 19.94 -23.14 15.51
C LEU A 313 19.72 -22.19 16.70
N SER A 314 19.50 -22.73 17.90
CA SER A 314 19.32 -21.93 19.12
C SER A 314 20.59 -21.24 19.64
N LEU A 315 21.75 -21.61 19.12
CA LEU A 315 23.05 -21.03 19.47
C LEU A 315 23.43 -19.84 18.59
N LEU A 316 22.72 -19.60 17.49
CA LEU A 316 22.94 -18.42 16.66
C LEU A 316 22.37 -17.20 17.40
N PRO A 317 23.17 -16.19 17.78
CA PRO A 317 22.65 -14.99 18.43
C PRO A 317 21.75 -14.26 17.43
N ASN A 318 20.52 -13.94 17.86
CA ASN A 318 19.60 -13.18 17.02
C ASN A 318 20.13 -11.77 16.78
N TYR A 319 19.70 -11.13 15.69
CA TYR A 319 20.18 -9.79 15.33
C TYR A 319 19.96 -8.77 16.45
N ASP A 320 18.89 -8.90 17.26
CA ASP A 320 18.68 -8.03 18.41
C ASP A 320 19.71 -8.21 19.52
N THR A 321 20.11 -9.46 19.82
CA THR A 321 21.16 -9.73 20.81
C THR A 321 22.50 -9.22 20.32
N GLN A 322 22.83 -9.45 19.05
CA GLN A 322 24.03 -8.90 18.43
C GLN A 322 24.01 -7.37 18.45
N ARG A 323 22.89 -6.75 18.03
CA ARG A 323 22.71 -5.29 18.05
C ARG A 323 22.88 -4.72 19.45
N ASN A 324 22.27 -5.33 20.46
CA ASN A 324 22.38 -4.87 21.85
C ASN A 324 23.82 -4.97 22.37
N ALA A 325 24.53 -6.06 22.06
CA ALA A 325 25.95 -6.18 22.44
C ALA A 325 26.82 -5.12 21.75
N ILE A 326 26.61 -4.88 20.45
CA ILE A 326 27.30 -3.83 19.69
C ILE A 326 26.98 -2.43 20.26
N ILE A 327 25.72 -2.18 20.63
CA ILE A 327 25.29 -0.91 21.25
C ILE A 327 26.06 -0.63 22.54
N GLU A 328 26.21 -1.62 23.42
CA GLU A 328 26.94 -1.43 24.68
C GLU A 328 28.43 -1.13 24.41
N LEU A 329 29.05 -1.81 23.45
CA LEU A 329 30.43 -1.56 23.04
C LEU A 329 30.63 -0.18 22.38
N ILE A 330 29.63 0.30 21.64
CA ILE A 330 29.64 1.67 21.08
C ILE A 330 29.61 2.72 22.21
N LYS A 331 28.79 2.51 23.26
CA LYS A 331 28.75 3.41 24.42
C LYS A 331 30.06 3.46 25.20
N GLU A 332 30.78 2.34 25.26
CA GLU A 332 32.13 2.30 25.84
C GLU A 332 33.14 3.13 25.03
N ASN A 333 32.83 3.44 23.77
CA ASN A 333 33.67 4.22 22.85
C ASN A 333 35.10 3.67 22.73
N ASN A 334 35.24 2.35 22.83
CA ASN A 334 36.51 1.63 22.69
C ASN A 334 36.50 0.83 21.37
N GLU A 335 37.13 1.41 20.35
CA GLU A 335 37.17 0.84 18.98
C GLU A 335 37.77 -0.56 18.95
N GLU A 336 38.85 -0.82 19.69
CA GLU A 336 39.55 -2.11 19.66
C GLU A 336 38.70 -3.23 20.28
N ASN A 337 37.99 -2.95 21.38
CA ASN A 337 37.06 -3.91 21.99
C ASN A 337 35.92 -4.26 21.02
N LEU A 338 35.35 -3.25 20.36
CA LEU A 338 34.27 -3.45 19.39
C LEU A 338 34.76 -4.28 18.19
N LYS A 339 35.93 -3.94 17.65
CA LYS A 339 36.57 -4.67 16.54
C LYS A 339 36.87 -6.11 16.89
N GLN A 340 37.40 -6.37 18.08
CA GLN A 340 37.63 -7.73 18.56
C GLN A 340 36.32 -8.51 18.65
N TYR A 341 35.28 -7.92 19.26
CA TYR A 341 33.97 -8.59 19.38
C TYR A 341 33.34 -8.93 18.03
N ILE A 342 33.41 -8.00 17.06
CA ILE A 342 32.91 -8.21 15.70
C ILE A 342 33.62 -9.40 15.04
N ASN A 343 34.95 -9.48 15.16
CA ASN A 343 35.75 -10.56 14.57
C ASN A 343 35.47 -11.91 15.24
N ASP A 344 35.45 -11.94 16.58
CA ASP A 344 35.24 -13.16 17.36
C ASP A 344 33.86 -13.78 17.10
N ASN A 345 32.86 -12.95 16.76
CA ASN A 345 31.48 -13.37 16.52
C ASN A 345 31.06 -13.32 15.05
N ASN A 346 31.97 -13.01 14.12
CA ASN A 346 31.73 -12.88 12.68
C ASN A 346 30.48 -12.02 12.35
N ILE A 347 30.39 -10.85 12.98
CA ILE A 347 29.23 -9.96 12.87
C ILE A 347 29.36 -9.07 11.64
N ASP A 348 28.32 -9.02 10.81
CA ASP A 348 28.20 -8.06 9.71
C ASP A 348 27.39 -6.84 10.18
N LEU A 349 28.06 -5.74 10.54
CA LEU A 349 27.41 -4.53 11.07
C LEU A 349 26.32 -3.99 10.13
N SER A 350 26.50 -4.15 8.81
CA SER A 350 25.54 -3.69 7.81
C SER A 350 24.17 -4.37 7.94
N LYS A 351 24.09 -5.55 8.57
CA LYS A 351 22.84 -6.30 8.80
C LYS A 351 22.10 -5.89 10.09
N LEU A 352 22.72 -5.05 10.92
CA LEU A 352 22.13 -4.65 12.21
C LEU A 352 21.25 -3.40 12.10
N ASN A 353 21.44 -2.59 11.06
CA ASN A 353 20.62 -1.42 10.75
C ASN A 353 19.23 -1.82 10.23
N ASN A 354 18.20 -1.01 10.48
CA ASN A 354 16.83 -1.19 10.00
C ASN A 354 16.13 0.15 9.74
N GLU A 355 14.84 0.16 9.39
CA GLU A 355 14.10 1.39 9.06
C GLU A 355 13.93 2.38 10.25
N GLU A 356 14.09 1.91 11.48
CA GLU A 356 13.88 2.65 12.74
C GLU A 356 15.19 2.81 13.56
N PHE A 357 16.25 2.08 13.20
CA PHE A 357 17.52 2.04 13.92
C PHE A 357 18.70 2.00 12.96
N ASP A 358 19.68 2.86 13.18
CA ASP A 358 20.93 2.87 12.42
C ASP A 358 22.11 3.07 13.37
N LEU A 359 23.13 2.21 13.24
CA LEU A 359 24.31 2.21 14.10
C LEU A 359 25.07 3.53 14.05
N LEU A 360 25.19 4.14 12.86
CA LEU A 360 25.91 5.40 12.70
C LEU A 360 25.16 6.56 13.35
N ILE A 361 23.84 6.65 13.14
CA ILE A 361 22.98 7.64 13.82
C ILE A 361 23.02 7.41 15.34
N TYR A 362 22.93 6.17 15.79
CA TYR A 362 23.01 5.82 17.21
C TYR A 362 24.35 6.25 17.84
N ALA A 363 25.45 6.03 17.14
CA ALA A 363 26.78 6.42 17.60
C ALA A 363 26.89 7.95 17.78
N ILE A 364 26.35 8.73 16.84
CA ILE A 364 26.26 10.20 16.98
C ILE A 364 25.43 10.55 18.22
N GLU A 365 24.32 9.87 18.48
CA GLU A 365 23.50 10.15 19.68
C GLU A 365 24.20 9.85 21.01
N ASN A 366 25.26 9.04 20.98
CA ASN A 366 26.04 8.66 22.15
C ASN A 366 27.44 9.32 22.19
N GLU A 367 27.64 10.41 21.44
CA GLU A 367 28.85 11.24 21.50
C GLU A 367 30.16 10.45 21.30
N VAL A 368 30.16 9.48 20.38
CA VAL A 368 31.36 8.69 20.09
C VAL A 368 32.52 9.54 19.58
N SER A 369 33.74 9.01 19.71
CA SER A 369 34.93 9.64 19.17
C SER A 369 34.90 9.67 17.62
N PRO A 370 35.60 10.63 16.99
CA PRO A 370 35.78 10.64 15.53
C PRO A 370 36.33 9.33 14.95
N ASP A 371 37.23 8.67 15.68
CA ASP A 371 37.85 7.40 15.25
C ASP A 371 36.82 6.26 15.27
N MET A 372 36.08 6.10 16.37
CA MET A 372 34.96 5.15 16.45
C MET A 372 33.91 5.42 15.36
N PHE A 373 33.57 6.69 15.12
CA PHE A 373 32.64 7.08 14.07
C PHE A 373 33.13 6.66 12.68
N ALA A 374 34.40 6.95 12.36
CA ALA A 374 35.01 6.57 11.10
C ALA A 374 35.10 5.04 10.93
N PHE A 375 35.45 4.32 12.00
CA PHE A 375 35.43 2.86 12.04
C PHE A 375 34.04 2.31 11.69
N LEU A 376 32.98 2.80 12.33
CA LEU A 376 31.60 2.38 12.05
C LEU A 376 31.16 2.69 10.62
N MET A 377 31.59 3.82 10.04
CA MET A 377 31.31 4.15 8.64
C MET A 377 31.88 3.10 7.68
N VAL A 378 33.13 2.67 7.92
CA VAL A 378 33.84 1.70 7.08
C VAL A 378 33.29 0.29 7.27
N GLU A 379 33.25 -0.20 8.52
CA GLU A 379 32.80 -1.57 8.83
C GLU A 379 31.30 -1.76 8.61
N GLY A 380 30.50 -0.70 8.80
CA GLY A 380 29.09 -0.67 8.46
C GLY A 380 28.80 -0.67 6.95
N LYS A 381 29.84 -0.55 6.10
CA LYS A 381 29.75 -0.55 4.63
C LYS A 381 28.79 0.52 4.08
N TYR A 382 28.77 1.70 4.71
CA TYR A 382 27.91 2.80 4.29
C TYR A 382 28.35 3.34 2.92
N ARG A 383 27.51 3.14 1.90
CA ARG A 383 27.77 3.64 0.53
C ARG A 383 27.53 5.14 0.38
N THR A 384 26.68 5.69 1.24
CA THR A 384 26.29 7.08 1.27
C THR A 384 25.85 7.42 2.68
N VAL A 385 26.07 8.67 3.09
CA VAL A 385 25.57 9.24 4.36
C VAL A 385 24.28 10.06 4.16
N ASN A 386 23.78 10.10 2.92
CA ASN A 386 22.54 10.75 2.52
C ASN A 386 21.36 9.77 2.57
N TYR A 387 21.02 9.34 3.78
CA TYR A 387 19.87 8.48 4.08
C TYR A 387 19.12 9.00 5.30
N HIS A 388 17.92 8.46 5.54
CA HIS A 388 17.12 8.76 6.72
C HIS A 388 16.52 7.48 7.32
N ILE A 389 16.29 7.51 8.63
CA ILE A 389 15.45 6.56 9.37
C ILE A 389 14.26 7.30 9.99
N LYS A 390 13.19 6.57 10.31
CA LYS A 390 12.05 7.13 11.04
C LYS A 390 12.37 7.25 12.52
N THR A 391 11.84 8.27 13.17
CA THR A 391 11.87 8.36 14.65
C THR A 391 10.95 7.30 15.25
N ASN A 392 11.23 6.86 16.48
CA ASN A 392 10.45 5.82 17.18
C ASN A 392 8.95 6.15 17.34
N ASP A 393 8.59 7.44 17.31
CA ASP A 393 7.19 7.89 17.37
C ASP A 393 6.51 7.96 15.99
N GLY A 394 7.26 7.66 14.91
CA GLY A 394 6.81 7.70 13.52
C GLY A 394 6.50 9.10 12.98
N LYS A 395 6.80 10.17 13.73
CA LYS A 395 6.43 11.55 13.38
C LYS A 395 7.52 12.34 12.69
N GLY A 396 8.76 11.86 12.72
CA GLY A 396 9.91 12.55 12.18
C GLY A 396 10.93 11.61 11.55
N PHE A 397 12.02 12.21 11.10
CA PHE A 397 13.13 11.57 10.44
C PHE A 397 14.45 11.96 11.09
N LYS A 398 15.40 11.03 11.08
CA LYS A 398 16.80 11.29 11.44
C LYS A 398 17.67 11.01 10.24
N THR A 399 18.64 11.86 9.99
CA THR A 399 19.75 11.60 9.06
C THR A 399 21.04 11.72 9.85
N PRO A 400 22.15 11.08 9.44
CA PRO A 400 23.43 11.26 10.13
C PRO A 400 23.79 12.74 10.31
N LEU A 401 23.60 13.55 9.26
CA LEU A 401 23.92 14.98 9.28
C LEU A 401 22.97 15.77 10.20
N ILE A 402 21.66 15.51 10.16
CA ILE A 402 20.69 16.16 11.08
C ILE A 402 21.06 15.85 12.53
N THR A 403 21.32 14.58 12.84
CA THR A 403 21.62 14.14 14.20
C THR A 403 22.90 14.80 14.72
N ALA A 404 23.96 14.86 13.91
CA ALA A 404 25.23 15.51 14.31
C ALA A 404 25.04 17.01 14.57
N ILE A 405 24.27 17.70 13.73
CA ILE A 405 23.99 19.14 13.83
C ILE A 405 23.14 19.45 15.06
N VAL A 406 22.09 18.66 15.32
CA VAL A 406 21.20 18.85 16.47
C VAL A 406 21.96 18.63 17.79
N ASN A 407 22.84 17.63 17.82
CA ASN A 407 23.67 17.33 18.99
C ASN A 407 24.94 18.19 19.09
N LYS A 408 25.10 19.20 18.21
CA LYS A 408 26.27 20.11 18.16
C LYS A 408 27.62 19.40 17.99
N GLN A 409 27.62 18.20 17.42
CA GLN A 409 28.82 17.42 17.13
C GLN A 409 29.41 17.81 15.78
N TYR A 410 29.87 19.07 15.69
CA TYR A 410 30.30 19.67 14.43
C TYR A 410 31.52 18.95 13.80
N ILE A 411 32.37 18.31 14.60
CA ILE A 411 33.48 17.49 14.09
C ILE A 411 32.94 16.30 13.29
N LEU A 412 31.92 15.60 13.81
CA LEU A 412 31.31 14.49 13.07
C LEU A 412 30.53 14.98 11.85
N ALA A 413 29.90 16.17 11.94
CA ALA A 413 29.27 16.79 10.79
C ALA A 413 30.29 17.16 9.69
N ASP A 414 31.49 17.64 10.05
CA ASP A 414 32.58 17.89 9.08
C ASP A 414 33.05 16.58 8.42
N ILE A 415 33.16 15.48 9.18
CA ILE A 415 33.47 14.16 8.64
C ILE A 415 32.38 13.69 7.67
N LEU A 416 31.10 13.88 8.03
CA LEU A 416 29.97 13.56 7.16
C LEU A 416 30.02 14.36 5.85
N PHE A 417 30.29 15.66 5.92
CA PHE A 417 30.47 16.51 4.74
C PHE A 417 31.66 16.07 3.88
N ALA A 418 32.79 15.72 4.49
CA ALA A 418 33.95 15.17 3.78
C ALA A 418 33.64 13.84 3.06
N ASN A 419 32.65 13.09 3.56
CA ASN A 419 32.14 11.85 2.97
C ASN A 419 30.87 12.06 2.11
N GLY A 420 30.62 13.29 1.65
CA GLY A 420 29.58 13.59 0.67
C GLY A 420 28.18 13.80 1.23
N ALA A 421 28.04 14.08 2.53
CA ALA A 421 26.76 14.51 3.08
C ALA A 421 26.27 15.78 2.38
N ASP A 422 25.01 15.77 1.97
CA ASP A 422 24.36 16.88 1.29
C ASP A 422 23.57 17.70 2.31
N GLY A 423 23.98 18.95 2.53
CA GLY A 423 23.24 19.92 3.35
C GLY A 423 21.82 20.18 2.83
N ASN A 424 21.56 19.84 1.56
CA ASN A 424 20.27 19.91 0.89
C ASN A 424 19.61 18.54 0.69
N TYR A 425 20.01 17.53 1.45
CA TYR A 425 19.49 16.17 1.31
C TYR A 425 17.95 16.12 1.38
N HIS A 426 17.35 15.52 0.35
CA HIS A 426 15.91 15.40 0.18
C HIS A 426 15.34 14.15 0.86
N ILE A 427 14.63 14.35 1.97
CA ILE A 427 13.86 13.30 2.65
C ILE A 427 12.56 13.07 1.86
N LYS A 428 12.54 12.04 1.00
CA LYS A 428 11.42 11.78 0.05
C LYS A 428 10.05 11.67 0.70
N GLU A 429 9.98 11.17 1.93
CA GLU A 429 8.73 10.96 2.66
C GLU A 429 8.24 12.22 3.39
N TYR A 430 9.06 13.26 3.46
CA TYR A 430 8.75 14.51 4.15
C TYR A 430 8.29 15.58 3.17
N ILE A 431 7.05 16.07 3.34
CA ILE A 431 6.50 17.20 2.60
C ILE A 431 6.30 18.35 3.59
N PRO A 432 7.13 19.41 3.52
CA PRO A 432 6.97 20.60 4.38
C PRO A 432 5.58 21.21 4.24
N GLU A 433 4.98 21.67 5.34
CA GLU A 433 3.63 22.27 5.33
C GLU A 433 3.52 23.48 4.38
N PRO A 434 4.49 24.42 4.32
CA PRO A 434 4.46 25.53 3.37
C PRO A 434 4.43 25.10 1.90
N LEU A 435 4.83 23.85 1.62
CA LEU A 435 5.06 23.34 0.27
C LEU A 435 4.05 22.26 -0.14
N LYS A 436 3.12 21.89 0.77
CA LYS A 436 2.06 20.90 0.55
C LYS A 436 1.16 21.21 -0.66
N TYR A 437 1.08 22.50 -1.03
CA TYR A 437 0.26 23.00 -2.13
C TYR A 437 1.03 23.21 -3.45
N LEU A 438 2.36 23.08 -3.44
CA LEU A 438 3.18 23.17 -4.66
C LEU A 438 3.28 21.77 -5.28
N SER A 439 3.13 21.68 -6.61
CA SER A 439 3.11 20.40 -7.33
C SER A 439 4.30 19.49 -6.95
N LYS A 440 4.01 18.21 -6.67
CA LYS A 440 4.90 17.15 -6.13
C LYS A 440 6.28 16.95 -6.80
N SER A 441 6.61 17.66 -7.87
CA SER A 441 7.71 17.32 -8.77
C SER A 441 9.01 18.12 -8.62
N SER A 442 9.10 19.15 -7.77
CA SER A 442 10.33 19.98 -7.81
C SER A 442 10.68 20.82 -6.58
N VAL A 443 10.23 20.48 -5.37
CA VAL A 443 10.68 21.24 -4.19
C VAL A 443 11.66 20.42 -3.36
N PRO A 444 12.96 20.75 -3.39
CA PRO A 444 13.90 20.11 -2.49
C PRO A 444 13.55 20.51 -1.06
N CYS A 445 12.98 19.59 -0.27
CA CYS A 445 13.11 19.63 1.18
C CYS A 445 14.60 19.67 1.53
N VAL A 446 14.98 20.68 2.30
CA VAL A 446 16.36 20.95 2.73
C VAL A 446 16.42 20.80 4.24
N ILE A 447 17.50 20.25 4.77
CA ILE A 447 17.74 20.05 6.22
C ILE A 447 17.29 21.24 7.11
N PRO A 448 17.57 22.52 6.78
CA PRO A 448 17.11 23.66 7.58
C PRO A 448 15.59 23.77 7.71
N ILE A 449 14.83 23.43 6.67
CA ILE A 449 13.37 23.47 6.69
C ILE A 449 12.85 22.42 7.68
N TYR A 450 13.35 21.19 7.55
CA TYR A 450 13.01 20.11 8.47
C TYR A 450 13.35 20.46 9.93
N LEU A 451 14.56 20.96 10.18
CA LEU A 451 14.98 21.41 11.51
C LEU A 451 14.07 22.51 12.03
N TYR A 452 13.66 23.46 11.19
CA TYR A 452 12.80 24.56 11.60
C TYR A 452 11.41 24.11 12.02
N GLU A 453 10.74 23.31 11.17
CA GLU A 453 9.38 22.85 11.40
C GLU A 453 9.26 21.93 12.63
N ASN A 454 10.36 21.27 13.01
CA ASN A 454 10.44 20.43 14.19
C ASN A 454 11.01 21.15 15.42
N ASN A 455 11.16 22.48 15.39
CA ASN A 455 11.73 23.29 16.47
C ASN A 455 13.17 22.90 16.88
N LEU A 456 13.95 22.35 15.95
CA LEU A 456 15.35 21.93 16.13
C LEU A 456 16.36 22.94 15.54
N LEU A 457 15.91 23.91 14.74
CA LEU A 457 16.79 24.92 14.14
C LEU A 457 17.09 26.06 15.13
N THR A 458 18.34 26.09 15.59
CA THR A 458 18.89 27.12 16.47
C THR A 458 19.78 28.07 15.68
N LYS A 459 20.04 29.26 16.23
CA LYS A 459 20.99 30.21 15.62
C LYS A 459 22.37 29.57 15.35
N ASP A 460 22.89 28.81 16.32
CA ASP A 460 24.25 28.25 16.24
C ASP A 460 24.35 27.18 15.16
N ASN A 461 23.40 26.23 15.15
CA ASN A 461 23.44 25.13 14.20
C ASN A 461 23.10 25.60 12.77
N PHE A 462 22.27 26.64 12.64
CA PHE A 462 22.01 27.28 11.35
C PHE A 462 23.20 28.11 10.85
N ALA A 463 23.91 28.78 11.76
CA ALA A 463 25.17 29.47 11.43
C ALA A 463 26.22 28.46 10.94
N TYR A 464 26.36 27.32 11.60
CA TYR A 464 27.24 26.23 11.15
C TYR A 464 26.86 25.77 9.72
N LEU A 465 25.59 25.46 9.47
CA LEU A 465 25.08 25.03 8.16
C LEU A 465 25.34 26.03 7.03
N THR A 466 25.34 27.33 7.34
CA THR A 466 25.49 28.42 6.34
C THR A 466 26.94 28.84 6.12
N ILE A 467 27.86 28.54 7.04
CA ILE A 467 29.28 28.92 6.95
C ILE A 467 30.13 27.81 6.33
N THR A 468 29.74 26.55 6.51
CA THR A 468 30.57 25.40 6.14
C THR A 468 31.01 25.45 4.67
N LYS A 469 32.33 25.39 4.46
CA LYS A 469 32.99 25.42 3.13
C LYS A 469 32.58 24.25 2.24
N HIS A 470 31.95 23.24 2.83
CA HIS A 470 31.54 22.01 2.20
C HIS A 470 30.18 22.12 1.49
N ASN A 471 29.50 23.26 1.59
CA ASN A 471 28.16 23.41 1.06
C ASN A 471 28.19 24.05 -0.34
N ASN A 472 27.82 23.28 -1.36
CA ASN A 472 27.35 23.82 -2.64
C ASN A 472 26.02 24.56 -2.37
N LYS A 473 26.10 25.84 -1.95
CA LYS A 473 24.99 26.77 -1.69
C LYS A 473 23.76 26.11 -1.04
N LEU A 474 23.69 26.13 0.29
CA LEU A 474 22.48 25.76 1.04
C LEU A 474 21.25 26.42 0.39
N PHE A 475 20.29 25.62 -0.04
CA PHE A 475 19.08 26.13 -0.66
C PHE A 475 18.11 26.63 0.43
N LEU A 476 17.92 27.94 0.49
CA LEU A 476 16.91 28.58 1.33
C LEU A 476 15.85 29.20 0.42
N SER A 477 14.64 28.66 0.47
CA SER A 477 13.52 29.22 -0.29
C SER A 477 13.11 30.60 0.25
N HIS A 478 12.53 31.44 -0.61
CA HIS A 478 11.95 32.70 -0.13
C HIS A 478 10.83 32.48 0.89
N ASP A 479 10.12 31.35 0.79
CA ASP A 479 9.01 31.01 1.68
C ASP A 479 9.47 30.69 3.10
N ILE A 480 10.59 29.96 3.28
CA ILE A 480 11.12 29.70 4.62
C ILE A 480 11.61 31.00 5.28
N ILE A 481 12.21 31.90 4.51
CA ILE A 481 12.66 33.21 5.02
C ILE A 481 11.45 34.06 5.43
N LYS A 482 10.39 34.12 4.61
CA LYS A 482 9.12 34.76 5.01
C LYS A 482 8.57 34.13 6.28
N LYS A 483 8.63 32.81 6.43
CA LYS A 483 8.16 32.14 7.65
C LYS A 483 8.99 32.53 8.88
N PHE A 484 10.31 32.66 8.76
CA PHE A 484 11.15 33.20 9.85
C PHE A 484 10.70 34.62 10.24
N VAL A 485 10.36 35.45 9.25
CA VAL A 485 9.86 36.82 9.47
C VAL A 485 8.53 36.82 10.20
N SER A 486 7.54 36.05 9.71
CA SER A 486 6.21 35.98 10.32
C SER A 486 6.26 35.41 11.74
N ASP A 487 7.12 34.41 11.98
CA ASP A 487 7.31 33.78 13.30
C ASP A 487 8.28 34.58 14.21
N LYS A 488 8.75 35.75 13.77
CA LYS A 488 9.68 36.66 14.49
C LYS A 488 10.99 36.01 14.94
N ARG A 489 11.52 35.08 14.15
CA ARG A 489 12.81 34.41 14.35
C ARG A 489 13.97 35.25 13.83
N ASN A 490 14.14 36.43 14.42
CA ASN A 490 15.16 37.42 14.05
C ASN A 490 16.59 36.90 14.27
N ASP A 491 16.77 35.95 15.19
CA ASP A 491 18.00 35.19 15.40
C ASP A 491 18.44 34.42 14.13
N LEU A 492 17.49 33.82 13.41
CA LEU A 492 17.74 33.09 12.17
C LEU A 492 17.87 34.05 10.97
N ILE A 493 17.06 35.11 10.93
CA ILE A 493 17.15 36.15 9.88
C ILE A 493 18.53 36.79 9.86
N MET A 494 19.08 37.10 11.03
CA MET A 494 20.45 37.60 11.15
C MET A 494 21.48 36.64 10.53
N VAL A 495 21.31 35.32 10.71
CA VAL A 495 22.19 34.32 10.07
C VAL A 495 22.06 34.33 8.55
N VAL A 496 20.83 34.42 8.02
CA VAL A 496 20.57 34.54 6.58
C VAL A 496 21.26 35.79 6.00
N CYS A 497 21.05 36.93 6.66
CA CYS A 497 21.64 38.22 6.28
C CYS A 497 23.17 38.19 6.31
N LYS A 498 23.77 37.54 7.31
CA LYS A 498 25.22 37.51 7.47
C LYS A 498 25.91 36.56 6.49
N ASN A 499 25.33 35.39 6.25
CA ASN A 499 26.05 34.28 5.62
C ASN A 499 25.54 33.91 4.22
N VAL A 500 24.29 34.24 3.87
CA VAL A 500 23.64 33.69 2.68
C VAL A 500 23.32 34.77 1.65
N VAL A 501 22.78 35.90 2.08
CA VAL A 501 22.16 36.88 1.17
C VAL A 501 23.01 38.14 1.07
N ARG A 502 23.23 38.59 -0.17
CA ARG A 502 23.77 39.93 -0.48
C ARG A 502 22.71 40.93 -0.93
N ARG A 503 21.55 40.43 -1.40
CA ARG A 503 20.42 41.23 -1.90
C ARG A 503 19.12 40.70 -1.33
N CYS A 504 18.41 41.53 -0.57
CA CYS A 504 17.10 41.18 -0.02
C CYS A 504 15.99 41.32 -1.07
N PHE A 505 14.93 40.53 -0.91
CA PHE A 505 13.82 40.49 -1.87
C PHE A 505 12.61 41.26 -1.34
N ILE A 506 11.90 41.95 -2.24
CA ILE A 506 10.69 42.76 -1.91
C ILE A 506 9.69 42.00 -1.02
N PRO A 507 9.35 40.72 -1.31
CA PRO A 507 8.40 39.97 -0.49
C PRO A 507 8.83 39.78 0.97
N TRP A 508 10.12 39.88 1.30
CA TRP A 508 10.59 39.76 2.68
C TRP A 508 10.31 41.03 3.48
N TYR A 509 10.54 42.20 2.87
CA TYR A 509 10.15 43.48 3.47
C TYR A 509 8.64 43.57 3.64
N GLU A 510 7.89 43.14 2.62
CA GLU A 510 6.43 43.13 2.67
C GLU A 510 5.90 42.25 3.80
N GLU A 511 6.41 41.02 3.94
CA GLU A 511 6.00 40.11 5.03
C GLU A 511 6.38 40.68 6.41
N ALA A 512 7.54 41.35 6.53
CA ALA A 512 7.97 41.96 7.79
C ALA A 512 7.06 43.12 8.21
N ILE A 513 6.64 43.96 7.27
CA ILE A 513 5.68 45.05 7.50
C ILE A 513 4.30 44.46 7.85
N LYS A 514 3.88 43.43 7.13
CA LYS A 514 2.60 42.75 7.37
C LYS A 514 2.50 42.19 8.79
N CYS A 515 3.55 41.54 9.29
CA CYS A 515 3.59 40.89 10.60
C CYS A 515 4.14 41.78 11.75
N ASP A 516 4.34 43.08 11.52
CA ASP A 516 4.90 44.02 12.51
C ASP A 516 6.24 43.52 13.10
N ASN A 517 7.10 42.99 12.24
CA ASN A 517 8.45 42.56 12.59
C ASN A 517 9.48 43.59 12.10
N TYR A 518 9.53 44.73 12.78
CA TYR A 518 10.37 45.86 12.39
C TYR A 518 11.87 45.59 12.54
N GLU A 519 12.26 44.71 13.47
CA GLU A 519 13.66 44.27 13.63
C GLU A 519 14.13 43.49 12.39
N ALA A 520 13.28 42.64 11.80
CA ALA A 520 13.61 41.98 10.53
C ALA A 520 13.82 42.99 9.38
N ILE A 521 13.03 44.07 9.32
CA ILE A 521 13.23 45.14 8.34
C ILE A 521 14.62 45.74 8.49
N GLN A 522 15.00 46.09 9.72
CA GLN A 522 16.32 46.66 10.00
C GLN A 522 17.45 45.69 9.59
N LEU A 523 17.34 44.41 9.98
CA LEU A 523 18.31 43.38 9.58
C LEU A 523 18.42 43.22 8.05
N PHE A 524 17.31 43.31 7.32
CA PHE A 524 17.34 43.28 5.86
C PHE A 524 17.96 44.55 5.26
N LEU A 525 17.70 45.73 5.81
CA LEU A 525 18.25 46.99 5.32
C LEU A 525 19.77 47.11 5.54
N GLU A 526 20.26 46.54 6.65
CA GLU A 526 21.69 46.48 6.97
C GLU A 526 22.45 45.51 6.04
N ALA A 527 21.80 44.42 5.65
CA ALA A 527 22.42 43.37 4.83
C ALA A 527 22.25 43.55 3.31
N ASP A 528 21.27 44.33 2.86
CA ASP A 528 21.02 44.55 1.44
C ASP A 528 22.06 45.50 0.83
N GLU A 529 22.95 44.94 0.00
CA GLU A 529 24.05 45.66 -0.66
C GLU A 529 23.59 46.54 -1.84
N ARG A 530 22.29 46.56 -2.16
CA ARG A 530 21.74 47.42 -3.22
C ARG A 530 21.85 48.91 -2.91
N ASP A 531 21.74 49.72 -3.96
CA ASP A 531 21.63 51.16 -3.83
C ASP A 531 20.38 51.54 -3.00
N LYS A 532 20.57 52.46 -2.05
CA LYS A 532 19.50 52.87 -1.12
C LYS A 532 18.27 53.45 -1.84
N LYS A 533 18.43 54.00 -3.05
CA LYS A 533 17.31 54.46 -3.88
C LYS A 533 16.48 53.30 -4.41
N GLU A 534 17.10 52.19 -4.81
CA GLU A 534 16.38 50.98 -5.25
C GLU A 534 15.57 50.37 -4.10
N ILE A 535 16.19 50.26 -2.92
CA ILE A 535 15.52 49.77 -1.71
C ILE A 535 14.36 50.70 -1.34
N GLY A 536 14.58 52.02 -1.38
CA GLY A 536 13.55 53.02 -1.12
C GLY A 536 12.39 52.96 -2.10
N LEU A 537 12.64 52.68 -3.38
CA LEU A 537 11.60 52.47 -4.40
C LEU A 537 10.74 51.23 -4.09
N ASP A 538 11.37 50.12 -3.72
CA ASP A 538 10.66 48.89 -3.38
C ASP A 538 9.80 49.04 -2.13
N LEU A 539 10.31 49.72 -1.09
CA LEU A 539 9.52 50.06 0.09
C LEU A 539 8.36 51.02 -0.24
N ALA A 540 8.58 52.02 -1.09
CA ALA A 540 7.51 52.92 -1.54
C ALA A 540 6.40 52.17 -2.27
N ARG A 541 6.75 51.17 -3.11
CA ARG A 541 5.77 50.29 -3.76
C ARG A 541 4.91 49.52 -2.76
N ILE A 542 5.51 49.04 -1.65
CA ILE A 542 4.77 48.36 -0.59
C ILE A 542 3.81 49.35 0.10
N PHE A 543 4.28 50.53 0.50
CA PHE A 543 3.44 51.53 1.20
C PHE A 543 2.33 52.16 0.35
N ASN A 544 2.45 52.10 -0.97
CA ASN A 544 1.37 52.51 -1.88
C ASN A 544 0.19 51.52 -1.90
N LYS A 545 0.38 50.29 -1.40
CA LYS A 545 -0.74 49.36 -1.18
C LYS A 545 -1.59 49.86 -0.01
N GLU A 546 -2.90 49.91 -0.19
CA GLU A 546 -3.85 50.48 0.76
C GLU A 546 -3.70 49.89 2.17
N GLU A 547 -3.49 48.57 2.25
CA GLU A 547 -3.32 47.82 3.50
C GLU A 547 -2.06 48.19 4.32
N TYR A 548 -1.01 48.73 3.69
CA TYR A 548 0.25 49.09 4.37
C TYR A 548 0.45 50.59 4.55
N ARG A 549 -0.42 51.43 3.97
CA ARG A 549 -0.29 52.89 3.97
C ARG A 549 -0.20 53.47 5.38
N MET A 550 -0.99 52.95 6.32
CA MET A 550 -0.98 53.39 7.72
C MET A 550 0.25 52.91 8.52
N LYS A 551 0.95 51.87 8.05
CA LYS A 551 2.13 51.33 8.73
C LYS A 551 3.41 52.09 8.42
N ARG A 552 3.40 52.97 7.41
CA ARG A 552 4.59 53.73 6.96
C ARG A 552 5.28 54.46 8.10
N ASP A 553 4.54 55.27 8.85
CA ASP A 553 5.13 56.14 9.87
C ASP A 553 5.72 55.31 11.03
N ILE A 554 5.10 54.16 11.32
CA ILE A 554 5.61 53.19 12.31
C ILE A 554 6.91 52.57 11.81
N VAL A 555 6.97 52.10 10.56
CA VAL A 555 8.20 51.55 9.98
C VAL A 555 9.31 52.61 9.98
N PHE A 556 9.00 53.86 9.63
CA PHE A 556 9.98 54.95 9.59
C PHE A 556 10.56 55.29 10.97
N ALA A 557 9.79 55.07 12.05
CA ALA A 557 10.29 55.21 13.41
C ALA A 557 11.34 54.15 13.78
N HIS A 558 11.37 53.02 13.07
CA HIS A 558 12.27 51.89 13.34
C HIS A 558 13.43 51.74 12.34
N ILE A 559 13.42 52.48 11.23
CA ILE A 559 14.54 52.52 10.29
C ILE A 559 15.55 53.56 10.78
N ASP A 560 16.82 53.20 10.92
CA ASP A 560 17.85 54.17 11.32
C ASP A 560 18.45 54.93 10.12
N ASP A 561 18.42 54.33 8.93
CA ASP A 561 19.03 54.89 7.72
C ASP A 561 18.18 56.04 7.13
N GLN A 562 18.63 57.28 7.34
CA GLN A 562 17.97 58.48 6.83
C GLN A 562 17.95 58.56 5.30
N ALA A 563 18.94 57.98 4.60
CA ALA A 563 18.97 57.99 3.15
C ALA A 563 17.84 57.13 2.57
N ILE A 564 17.54 55.99 3.21
CA ILE A 564 16.40 55.15 2.85
C ILE A 564 15.08 55.90 3.08
N LYS A 565 14.90 56.55 4.24
CA LYS A 565 13.67 57.35 4.50
C LYS A 565 13.44 58.42 3.44
N ASN A 566 14.50 59.14 3.08
CA ASN A 566 14.46 60.18 2.05
C ASN A 566 14.11 59.59 0.68
N ALA A 567 14.69 58.43 0.34
CA ALA A 567 14.38 57.73 -0.91
C ALA A 567 12.92 57.26 -0.99
N VAL A 568 12.36 56.72 0.10
CA VAL A 568 10.94 56.31 0.14
C VAL A 568 10.03 57.53 -0.04
N ASN A 569 10.27 58.62 0.69
CA ASN A 569 9.47 59.85 0.59
C ASN A 569 9.50 60.46 -0.82
N LEU A 570 10.68 60.51 -1.45
CA LEU A 570 10.83 60.99 -2.81
C LEU A 570 10.01 60.15 -3.79
N ASN A 571 10.08 58.81 -3.69
CA ASN A 571 9.33 57.93 -4.58
C ASN A 571 7.82 58.01 -4.36
N LEU A 572 7.35 58.11 -3.11
CA LEU A 572 5.92 58.32 -2.81
C LEU A 572 5.41 59.66 -3.36
N PHE A 573 6.22 60.72 -3.24
CA PHE A 573 5.90 62.03 -3.81
C PHE A 573 5.80 61.97 -5.34
N LEU A 574 6.77 61.34 -6.00
CA LEU A 574 6.77 61.16 -7.45
C LEU A 574 5.56 60.33 -7.94
N SER A 575 5.16 59.28 -7.22
CA SER A 575 3.98 58.47 -7.57
C SER A 575 2.65 59.21 -7.44
N ASN A 576 2.60 60.32 -6.69
CA ASN A 576 1.40 61.17 -6.59
C ASN A 576 1.34 62.26 -7.66
N ILE A 577 2.47 62.60 -8.29
CA ILE A 577 2.57 63.67 -9.31
C ILE A 577 2.42 63.13 -10.72
N ILE A 578 2.89 61.90 -10.94
CA ILE A 578 2.79 61.21 -12.22
C ILE A 578 1.75 60.11 -12.02
N PRO A 579 0.45 60.34 -12.31
CA PRO A 579 -0.50 59.25 -12.40
C PRO A 579 0.01 58.29 -13.49
N LEU A 580 0.26 57.04 -13.08
CA LEU A 580 0.76 55.95 -13.91
C LEU A 580 -0.05 55.75 -15.19
#